data_AF-A0A2G2A7R6-F1
#
_entry.id   AF-A0A2G2A7R6-F1
#
_cell.length_a   1.000
_cell.length_b   1.000
_cell.length_c   1.000
_cell.angle_alpha   90.00
_cell.angle_beta   90.00
_cell.angle_gamma   90.00
#
_symmetry.space_group_name_H-M   'P 1'
#
loop_
_entity.id
_entity.type
_entity.pdbx_description
1 polymer ?
#
loop_
_entity_poly.entity_id
_entity_poly.type
_entity_poly.pdbx_seq_one_letter_code
_entity_poly.pdbx_strand_id
1 'polypeptide(L)'
;MITNKKGIALGILTADCAPILFYDPKKNIIAAVHAGWRGAYKKIVIKIIKSFLKNGSFVKDLKVVIGPCIAQNNYEVKNDFKKKFIKQSRKNIVYFKFAKNKIFFSLRDYLKSQLINLGVKNIEII
;
A
#
# COMPACT_ATOMS: atom_id res chain seq x y z
N MET A 1 1.77 -10.58 -5.97
CA MET A 1 1.57 -11.47 -7.13
C MET A 1 0.72 -10.74 -8.16
N ILE A 2 0.79 -11.10 -9.44
CA ILE A 2 0.03 -10.49 -10.55
C ILE A 2 -0.26 -11.55 -11.60
N THR A 3 -1.44 -11.53 -12.22
CA THR A 3 -1.80 -12.45 -13.31
C THR A 3 -2.86 -11.84 -14.23
N ASN A 4 -2.86 -12.27 -15.50
CA ASN A 4 -3.92 -12.02 -16.48
C ASN A 4 -4.57 -13.34 -16.96
N LYS A 5 -4.18 -14.48 -16.39
CA LYS A 5 -4.74 -15.78 -16.74
C LYS A 5 -6.09 -15.99 -16.06
N LYS A 6 -7.11 -16.29 -16.84
CA LYS A 6 -8.43 -16.70 -16.33
C LYS A 6 -8.33 -18.01 -15.55
N GLY A 7 -9.23 -18.22 -14.60
CA GLY A 7 -9.27 -19.42 -13.76
C GLY A 7 -8.23 -19.47 -12.64
N ILE A 8 -7.41 -18.42 -12.47
CA ILE A 8 -6.42 -18.34 -11.39
C ILE A 8 -6.88 -17.31 -10.35
N ALA A 9 -7.11 -17.77 -9.11
CA ALA A 9 -7.32 -16.90 -7.96
C ALA A 9 -6.00 -16.48 -7.33
N LEU A 10 -5.91 -15.23 -6.85
CA LEU A 10 -4.79 -14.73 -6.06
C LEU A 10 -5.21 -14.58 -4.60
N GLY A 11 -4.53 -15.29 -3.70
CA GLY A 11 -4.73 -15.18 -2.25
C GLY A 11 -3.52 -14.57 -1.56
N ILE A 12 -3.76 -13.78 -0.51
CA ILE A 12 -2.71 -13.30 0.40
C ILE A 12 -3.19 -13.47 1.84
N LEU A 13 -2.28 -13.88 2.72
CA LEU A 13 -2.54 -13.96 4.16
C LEU A 13 -1.99 -12.71 4.84
N THR A 14 -2.78 -12.13 5.73
CA THR A 14 -2.40 -10.95 6.50
C THR A 14 -2.94 -11.05 7.93
N ALA A 15 -2.12 -10.66 8.89
CA ALA A 15 -2.53 -10.23 10.21
C ALA A 15 -1.82 -8.91 10.46
N ASP A 16 -2.57 -7.83 10.70
CA ASP A 16 -2.14 -6.43 10.83
C ASP A 16 -1.55 -5.74 9.59
N CYS A 17 -0.84 -6.47 8.72
CA CYS A 17 -0.33 -5.92 7.46
C CYS A 17 -1.48 -5.64 6.46
N ALA A 18 -1.27 -4.69 5.54
CA ALA A 18 -2.32 -4.30 4.60
C ALA A 18 -2.40 -5.24 3.38
N PRO A 19 -3.53 -5.93 3.15
CA PRO A 19 -3.81 -6.54 1.86
C PRO A 19 -4.19 -5.43 0.88
N ILE A 20 -3.56 -5.43 -0.30
CA ILE A 20 -3.91 -4.51 -1.38
C ILE A 20 -4.25 -5.32 -2.63
N LEU A 21 -5.44 -5.09 -3.15
CA LEU A 21 -5.91 -5.69 -4.40
C LEU A 21 -5.88 -4.63 -5.51
N PHE A 22 -5.39 -5.02 -6.68
CA PHE A 22 -5.36 -4.20 -7.88
C PHE A 22 -6.11 -4.91 -8.99
N TYR A 23 -6.81 -4.14 -9.80
CA TYR A 23 -7.47 -4.63 -11.00
C TYR A 23 -7.39 -3.61 -12.12
N ASP A 24 -6.99 -4.07 -13.31
CA ASP A 24 -7.15 -3.34 -14.56
C ASP A 24 -8.28 -3.99 -15.39
N PRO A 25 -9.44 -3.33 -15.54
CA PRO A 25 -10.55 -3.86 -16.31
C PRO A 25 -10.32 -3.86 -17.82
N LYS A 26 -9.42 -3.01 -18.34
CA LYS A 26 -9.12 -2.95 -19.78
C LYS A 26 -8.17 -4.05 -20.21
N LYS A 27 -7.26 -4.46 -19.34
CA LYS A 27 -6.27 -5.53 -19.60
C LYS A 27 -6.60 -6.86 -18.94
N ASN A 28 -7.66 -6.93 -18.13
CA ASN A 28 -8.05 -8.10 -17.34
C ASN A 28 -6.89 -8.65 -16.49
N ILE A 29 -6.18 -7.73 -15.82
CA ILE A 29 -5.03 -8.07 -14.96
C ILE A 29 -5.43 -7.83 -13.51
N ILE A 30 -5.17 -8.80 -12.65
CA ILE A 30 -5.34 -8.68 -11.20
C ILE A 30 -4.01 -8.80 -10.48
N ALA A 31 -3.88 -8.13 -9.34
CA ALA A 31 -2.78 -8.33 -8.42
C ALA A 31 -3.26 -8.36 -6.97
N ALA A 32 -2.60 -9.19 -6.17
CA ALA A 32 -2.75 -9.21 -4.72
C ALA A 32 -1.39 -8.98 -4.07
N VAL A 33 -1.33 -8.03 -3.13
CA VAL A 33 -0.10 -7.59 -2.48
C VAL A 33 -0.28 -7.60 -0.97
N HIS A 34 0.56 -8.37 -0.28
CA HIS A 34 0.77 -8.23 1.15
C HIS A 34 1.71 -7.04 1.40
N ALA A 35 1.23 -5.99 2.07
CA ALA A 35 1.96 -4.77 2.33
C ALA A 35 2.09 -4.50 3.84
N GLY A 36 3.09 -5.10 4.47
CA GLY A 36 3.57 -4.66 5.79
C GLY A 36 4.45 -3.41 5.70
N TRP A 37 4.85 -2.86 6.84
CA TRP A 37 5.65 -1.63 6.89
C TRP A 37 6.95 -1.70 6.09
N ARG A 38 7.64 -2.86 6.06
CA ARG A 38 8.87 -3.05 5.29
C ARG A 38 8.61 -2.95 3.79
N GLY A 39 7.51 -3.55 3.32
CA GLY A 39 7.07 -3.49 1.94
C GLY A 39 6.67 -2.07 1.53
N ALA A 40 5.90 -1.40 2.38
CA ALA A 40 5.51 -0.01 2.19
C ALA A 40 6.74 0.91 2.12
N TYR A 41 7.70 0.75 3.04
CA TYR A 41 8.96 1.51 3.06
C TYR A 41 9.78 1.30 1.78
N LYS A 42 9.87 0.04 1.32
CA LYS A 42 10.52 -0.37 0.05
C LYS A 42 9.67 -0.11 -1.20
N LYS A 43 8.56 0.63 -1.08
CA LYS A 43 7.69 1.05 -2.18
C LYS A 43 7.10 -0.12 -2.99
N ILE A 44 6.58 -1.14 -2.30
CA ILE A 44 5.98 -2.33 -2.95
C ILE A 44 4.86 -1.97 -3.93
N VAL A 45 4.08 -0.94 -3.63
CA VAL A 45 3.01 -0.41 -4.50
C VAL A 45 3.57 0.10 -5.85
N ILE A 46 4.72 0.79 -5.82
CA ILE A 46 5.37 1.25 -7.06
C ILE A 46 5.79 0.04 -7.89
N LYS A 47 6.33 -1.00 -7.24
CA LYS A 47 6.78 -2.22 -7.94
C LYS A 47 5.62 -2.93 -8.64
N ILE A 48 4.46 -3.06 -7.99
CA ILE A 48 3.32 -3.74 -8.61
C ILE A 48 2.72 -2.91 -9.74
N ILE A 49 2.60 -1.58 -9.58
CA ILE A 49 2.12 -0.70 -10.66
C ILE A 49 3.06 -0.76 -11.86
N LYS A 50 4.38 -0.79 -11.67
CA LYS A 50 5.33 -1.01 -12.77
C LYS A 50 5.08 -2.32 -13.52
N SER A 51 4.67 -3.38 -12.82
CA SER A 51 4.28 -4.63 -13.49
C SER A 51 3.01 -4.48 -14.32
N PHE A 52 2.00 -3.75 -13.85
CA PHE A 52 0.82 -3.40 -14.68
C PHE A 52 1.23 -2.62 -15.93
N LEU A 53 2.03 -1.57 -15.77
CA LEU A 53 2.50 -0.74 -16.90
C LEU A 53 3.27 -1.55 -17.94
N LYS A 54 4.13 -2.48 -17.49
CA LYS A 54 4.84 -3.40 -18.39
C LYS A 54 3.91 -4.33 -19.18
N ASN A 55 2.71 -4.59 -18.68
CA ASN A 55 1.68 -5.37 -19.37
C ASN A 55 0.68 -4.47 -20.14
N GLY A 56 1.06 -3.21 -20.38
CA GLY A 56 0.28 -2.27 -21.20
C GLY A 56 -0.89 -1.59 -20.50
N SER A 57 -1.00 -1.73 -19.17
CA SER A 57 -1.96 -0.97 -18.38
C SER A 57 -1.58 0.51 -18.29
N PHE A 58 -2.56 1.35 -17.97
CA PHE A 58 -2.32 2.74 -17.55
C PHE A 58 -2.76 2.95 -16.11
N VAL A 59 -2.01 3.76 -15.36
CA VAL A 59 -2.29 4.00 -13.93
C VAL A 59 -3.73 4.51 -13.70
N LYS A 60 -4.24 5.34 -14.61
CA LYS A 60 -5.60 5.90 -14.55
C LYS A 60 -6.71 4.85 -14.63
N ASP A 61 -6.44 3.71 -15.25
CA ASP A 61 -7.41 2.63 -15.44
C ASP A 61 -7.40 1.65 -14.25
N LEU A 62 -6.38 1.72 -13.38
CA LEU A 62 -6.27 0.84 -12.22
C LEU A 62 -7.32 1.17 -11.16
N LYS A 63 -8.00 0.13 -10.71
CA LYS A 63 -8.81 0.12 -9.48
C LYS A 63 -7.99 -0.54 -8.39
N VAL A 64 -7.92 0.10 -7.23
CA VAL A 64 -7.10 -0.38 -6.10
C VAL A 64 -7.92 -0.34 -4.83
N VAL A 65 -7.90 -1.44 -4.08
CA VAL A 65 -8.53 -1.55 -2.77
C VAL A 65 -7.46 -1.81 -1.73
N ILE A 66 -7.39 -0.96 -0.70
CA ILE A 66 -6.62 -1.24 0.52
C ILE A 66 -7.60 -1.86 1.52
N GLY A 67 -7.42 -3.15 1.81
CA GLY A 67 -8.27 -3.86 2.75
C GLY A 67 -7.92 -3.64 4.23
N PRO A 68 -8.58 -4.40 5.13
CA PRO A 68 -8.41 -4.26 6.57
C PRO A 68 -6.95 -4.44 7.00
N CYS A 69 -6.49 -3.55 7.86
CA CYS A 69 -5.15 -3.57 8.43
C CYS A 69 -5.13 -2.83 9.76
N ILE A 70 -4.03 -2.96 10.50
CA ILE A 70 -3.89 -2.32 11.81
C ILE A 70 -4.14 -0.81 11.71
N ALA A 71 -5.08 -0.32 12.50
CA ALA A 71 -5.42 1.09 12.55
C ALA A 71 -4.29 1.89 13.20
N GLN A 72 -4.13 3.17 12.81
CA GLN A 72 -3.07 4.02 13.36
C GLN A 72 -3.10 4.06 14.89
N ASN A 73 -4.28 4.18 15.52
CA ASN A 73 -4.41 4.23 16.98
C ASN A 73 -3.91 2.96 17.70
N ASN A 74 -3.76 1.84 16.99
CA ASN A 74 -3.30 0.57 17.55
C ASN A 74 -1.87 0.22 17.11
N TYR A 75 -1.34 0.89 16.08
CA TYR A 75 -0.01 0.57 15.54
C TYR A 75 1.09 1.38 16.22
N GLU A 76 1.42 1.01 17.45
CA GLU A 76 2.53 1.60 18.21
C GLU A 76 3.89 1.23 17.60
N VAL A 77 4.77 2.22 17.46
CA VAL A 77 6.11 2.06 16.90
C VAL A 77 7.16 2.80 17.75
N LYS A 78 8.41 2.37 17.65
CA LYS A 78 9.54 2.98 18.35
C LYS A 78 10.10 4.19 17.58
N ASN A 79 10.90 5.00 18.27
CA ASN A 79 11.50 6.21 17.69
C ASN A 79 12.48 5.90 16.54
N ASP A 80 13.16 4.75 16.57
CA ASP A 80 14.05 4.32 15.48
C ASP A 80 13.26 4.05 14.18
N PHE A 81 12.06 3.47 14.30
CA PHE A 81 11.13 3.29 13.19
C PHE A 81 10.75 4.65 12.61
N LYS A 82 10.31 5.60 13.44
CA LYS A 82 10.00 6.98 12.99
C LYS A 82 11.19 7.60 12.25
N LYS A 83 12.38 7.57 12.85
CA LYS A 83 13.61 8.12 12.26
C LYS A 83 13.90 7.55 10.87
N LYS A 84 13.71 6.23 10.67
CA LYS A 84 13.88 5.58 9.36
C LYS A 84 12.97 6.21 8.30
N PHE A 85 11.68 6.38 8.59
CA PHE A 85 10.73 6.96 7.65
C PHE A 85 10.97 8.46 7.40
N ILE A 86 11.32 9.23 8.44
CA ILE A 86 11.65 10.66 8.29
C ILE A 86 12.92 10.87 7.46
N LYS A 87 13.92 9.99 7.60
CA LYS A 87 15.14 10.02 6.78
C LYS A 87 14.83 9.78 5.29
N GLN A 88 13.84 8.93 4.98
CA GLN A 88 13.41 8.71 3.60
C GLN A 88 12.69 9.94 3.03
N SER A 89 11.88 10.63 3.83
CA SER A 89 11.26 11.90 3.46
C SER A 89 10.71 12.59 4.71
N ARG A 90 11.06 13.88 4.89
CA ARG A 90 10.54 14.69 6.01
C ARG A 90 9.01 14.78 6.01
N LYS A 91 8.39 14.73 4.83
CA LYS A 91 6.93 14.75 4.67
C LYS A 91 6.24 13.54 5.31
N ASN A 92 6.97 12.46 5.59
CA ASN A 92 6.39 11.27 6.22
C ASN A 92 5.93 11.51 7.67
N ILE A 93 6.25 12.65 8.28
CA ILE A 93 5.80 13.00 9.64
C ILE A 93 4.28 12.97 9.78
N VAL A 94 3.54 13.27 8.70
CA VAL A 94 2.07 13.28 8.69
C VAL A 94 1.43 11.92 8.93
N TYR A 95 2.19 10.82 8.74
CA TYR A 95 1.71 9.46 8.99
C TYR A 95 1.95 9.00 10.43
N PHE A 96 2.56 9.85 11.27
CA PHE A 96 2.81 9.58 12.67
C PHE A 96 1.87 10.39 13.56
N LYS A 97 1.28 9.73 14.55
CA LYS A 97 0.54 10.36 15.63
C LYS A 97 1.30 10.21 16.94
N PHE A 98 1.29 11.25 17.75
CA PHE A 98 1.93 11.27 19.06
C PHE A 98 0.85 11.35 20.12
N ALA A 99 0.89 10.45 21.10
CA ALA A 99 -0.03 10.49 22.22
C ALA A 99 0.69 10.01 23.48
N LYS A 100 0.71 10.87 24.52
CA LYS A 100 1.54 10.67 25.72
C LYS A 100 3.01 10.45 25.30
N ASN A 101 3.61 9.32 25.71
CA ASN A 101 4.98 8.93 25.37
C ASN A 101 5.06 7.88 24.24
N LYS A 102 3.97 7.69 23.48
CA LYS A 102 3.86 6.68 22.42
C LYS A 102 3.78 7.32 21.04
N ILE A 103 4.30 6.61 20.05
CA ILE A 103 4.30 7.00 18.64
C ILE A 103 3.49 5.95 17.88
N PHE A 104 2.58 6.41 17.03
CA PHE A 104 1.65 5.59 16.29
C PHE A 104 1.82 5.81 14.79
N PHE A 105 1.76 4.76 13.98
CA PHE A 105 2.00 4.85 12.53
C PHE A 105 0.77 4.48 11.70
N SER A 106 0.41 5.31 10.73
CA SER A 106 -0.63 4.98 9.75
C SER A 106 -0.04 4.29 8.53
N LEU A 107 -0.03 2.96 8.55
CA LEU A 107 0.36 2.14 7.39
C LEU A 107 -0.56 2.39 6.19
N ARG A 108 -1.87 2.45 6.46
CA ARG A 108 -2.92 2.68 5.46
C ARG A 108 -2.71 4.01 4.74
N ASP A 109 -2.57 5.12 5.46
CA ASP A 109 -2.43 6.44 4.83
C ASP A 109 -1.10 6.59 4.09
N TYR A 110 -0.03 5.95 4.60
CA TYR A 110 1.25 5.92 3.92
C TYR A 110 1.20 5.13 2.61
N LEU A 111 0.44 4.04 2.55
CA LEU A 111 0.23 3.28 1.29
C LEU A 111 -0.70 4.03 0.33
N LYS A 112 -1.79 4.61 0.85
CA LYS A 112 -2.72 5.44 0.07
C LYS A 112 -2.01 6.61 -0.59
N SER A 113 -1.14 7.31 0.13
CA SER A 113 -0.41 8.44 -0.43
C SER A 113 0.55 8.03 -1.55
N GLN A 114 1.16 6.85 -1.46
CA GLN A 114 1.99 6.32 -2.55
C GLN A 114 1.15 6.08 -3.81
N LEU A 115 -0.05 5.52 -3.69
CA LEU A 115 -0.96 5.30 -4.81
C LEU A 115 -1.39 6.64 -5.44
N ILE A 116 -1.79 7.61 -4.62
CA ILE A 116 -2.19 8.95 -5.08
C ILE A 116 -1.05 9.64 -5.82
N ASN A 117 0.16 9.61 -5.25
CA ASN A 117 1.35 10.24 -5.86
C ASN A 117 1.76 9.59 -7.19
N LEU A 118 1.33 8.36 -7.45
CA LEU A 118 1.55 7.69 -8.74
C LEU A 118 0.45 8.00 -9.76
N GLY A 119 -0.63 8.69 -9.36
CA GLY A 119 -1.75 9.04 -10.22
C GLY A 119 -2.89 8.02 -10.25
N VAL A 120 -2.94 7.08 -9.30
CA VAL A 120 -4.08 6.17 -9.16
C VAL A 120 -5.29 6.97 -8.68
N LYS A 121 -6.36 6.98 -9.48
CA LYS A 121 -7.58 7.77 -9.19
C LYS A 121 -8.63 6.98 -8.40
N ASN A 122 -8.73 5.68 -8.66
CA ASN A 122 -9.76 4.82 -8.07
C ASN A 122 -9.16 4.01 -6.92
N ILE A 123 -9.18 4.60 -5.71
CA ILE A 123 -8.68 3.97 -4.50
C ILE A 123 -9.81 3.85 -3.49
N GLU A 124 -10.17 2.63 -3.14
CA GLU A 124 -11.12 2.34 -2.07
C GLU A 124 -10.39 1.81 -0.84
N ILE A 125 -10.97 2.07 0.33
CA ILE A 125 -10.45 1.68 1.64
C ILE A 125 -11.57 0.98 2.38
N ILE A 126 -11.29 -0.21 2.90
CA ILE A 126 -12.22 -1.05 3.65
C ILE A 126 -11.63 -1.31 5.06
#